data_AF-A0A5J5VKD5-F1
#
_entry.id   AF-A0A5J5VKD5-F1
#
_cell.length_a   1.000
_cell.length_b   1.000
_cell.length_c   1.000
_cell.angle_alpha   90.00
_cell.angle_beta   90.00
_cell.angle_gamma   90.00
#
_symmetry.space_group_name_H-M   'P 1'
#
loop_
_entity.id
_entity.type
_entity.pdbx_description
1 polymer ?
#
loop_
_entity_poly.entity_id
_entity_poly.type
_entity_poly.pdbx_seq_one_letter_code
_entity_poly.pdbx_strand_id
1 'polypeptide(L)'
;MMVCGVEDADRDTAERMMKTALWCIQYRPESRPLMSIVVNMLEGGVEIPAPSNPFEASSVEPNSNTSTSNDTSSCSESSSLLARSASIYATPVMKKYEIEMVTIY
;
A
#
# COMPACT_ATOMS: atom_id res chain seq x y z
N MET A 1 13.76 -18.30 30.22
CA MET A 1 14.31 -17.13 29.50
C MET A 1 13.13 -16.42 28.88
N MET A 2 12.88 -15.16 29.25
CA MET A 2 11.83 -14.36 28.63
C MET A 2 12.37 -13.88 27.27
N VAL A 3 11.76 -14.35 26.17
CA VAL A 3 12.29 -14.21 24.81
C VAL A 3 12.08 -12.79 24.24
N CYS A 4 11.23 -12.00 24.88
CA CYS A 4 10.86 -10.64 24.48
C CYS A 4 10.84 -9.74 25.72
N GLY A 5 11.33 -8.50 25.63
CA GLY A 5 11.34 -7.54 26.74
C GLY A 5 9.99 -6.89 27.04
N VAL A 6 8.88 -7.41 26.52
CA VAL A 6 7.52 -6.91 26.77
C VAL A 6 6.99 -7.57 28.04
N GLU A 7 6.74 -6.77 29.07
CA GLU A 7 6.12 -7.23 30.31
C GLU A 7 4.72 -7.82 30.05
N ASP A 8 4.28 -8.78 30.88
CA ASP A 8 2.97 -9.39 30.71
C ASP A 8 1.82 -8.37 30.80
N ALA A 9 1.99 -7.31 31.60
CA ALA A 9 1.05 -6.20 31.70
C ALA A 9 0.91 -5.41 30.39
N ASP A 10 1.95 -5.39 29.56
CA ASP A 10 2.00 -4.65 28.30
C ASP A 10 1.68 -5.51 27.08
N ARG A 11 1.47 -6.82 27.25
CA ARG A 11 1.21 -7.75 26.13
C ARG A 11 0.06 -7.30 25.24
N ASP A 12 -1.05 -6.88 25.82
CA ASP A 12 -2.24 -6.49 25.08
C ASP A 12 -2.01 -5.19 24.29
N THR A 13 -1.28 -4.25 24.90
CA THR A 13 -0.86 -3.01 24.24
C THR A 13 0.08 -3.30 23.09
N ALA A 14 1.09 -4.15 23.32
CA ALA A 14 2.04 -4.55 22.29
C ALA A 14 1.36 -5.28 21.12
N GLU A 15 0.40 -6.16 21.40
CA GLU A 15 -0.39 -6.83 20.36
C GLU A 15 -1.21 -5.83 19.52
N ARG A 16 -1.88 -4.88 20.19
CA ARG A 16 -2.63 -3.81 19.52
C ARG A 16 -1.73 -2.95 18.64
N MET A 17 -0.56 -2.54 19.15
CA MET A 17 0.42 -1.78 18.37
C MET A 17 0.91 -2.57 17.15
N MET A 18 1.23 -3.85 17.33
CA MET A 18 1.69 -4.73 16.25
C MET A 18 0.63 -4.86 15.15
N LYS A 19 -0.62 -5.15 15.52
CA LYS A 19 -1.74 -5.26 14.57
C LYS A 19 -1.95 -3.95 13.81
N THR A 20 -1.91 -2.81 14.51
CA THR A 20 -2.03 -1.48 13.88
C THR A 20 -0.89 -1.24 12.88
N ALA A 21 0.36 -1.53 13.27
CA ALA A 21 1.52 -1.35 12.41
C ALA A 21 1.42 -2.18 11.12
N LEU A 22 0.98 -3.43 11.24
CA LEU A 22 0.78 -4.32 10.09
C LEU A 22 -0.27 -3.76 9.10
N TRP A 23 -1.38 -3.20 9.59
CA TRP A 23 -2.36 -2.48 8.73
C TRP A 23 -1.77 -1.25 8.04
N CYS A 24 -0.84 -0.54 8.68
CA CYS A 24 -0.21 0.65 8.10
C CYS A 24 0.82 0.34 7.00
N ILE A 25 1.45 -0.84 7.04
CA ILE A 25 2.50 -1.23 6.09
C ILE A 25 2.00 -2.05 4.89
N GLN A 26 0.68 -2.17 4.71
CA GLN A 26 0.10 -2.88 3.57
C GLN A 26 0.67 -2.38 2.23
N TYR A 27 0.99 -3.33 1.34
CA TYR A 27 1.54 -3.02 0.01
C TYR A 27 0.62 -2.09 -0.80
N ARG A 28 -0.70 -2.35 -0.78
CA ARG A 28 -1.69 -1.47 -1.42
C ARG A 28 -2.03 -0.29 -0.52
N PRO A 29 -1.85 0.97 -0.97
CA PRO A 29 -2.15 2.14 -0.15
C PRO A 29 -3.63 2.25 0.20
N GLU A 30 -4.53 1.72 -0.63
CA GLU A 30 -5.98 1.73 -0.39
C GLU A 30 -6.39 0.85 0.78
N SER A 31 -5.55 -0.13 1.15
CA SER A 31 -5.79 -1.01 2.31
C SER A 31 -5.30 -0.40 3.62
N ARG A 32 -4.62 0.75 3.59
CA ARG A 32 -4.11 1.41 4.79
C ARG A 32 -5.22 2.24 5.44
N PRO A 33 -5.41 2.14 6.76
CA PRO A 33 -6.42 2.92 7.47
C PRO A 33 -6.09 4.42 7.47
N LEU A 34 -7.13 5.25 7.55
CA LEU A 34 -6.97 6.69 7.79
C LEU A 34 -6.33 6.94 9.16
N MET A 35 -5.61 8.05 9.32
CA MET A 35 -4.97 8.40 10.61
C MET A 35 -5.96 8.49 11.78
N SER A 36 -7.18 8.98 11.55
CA SER A 36 -8.23 8.99 12.57
C SER A 36 -8.60 7.58 13.05
N ILE A 37 -8.63 6.61 12.14
CA ILE A 37 -8.88 5.21 12.45
C ILE A 37 -7.68 4.62 13.19
N VAL A 38 -6.45 4.91 12.75
CA VAL A 38 -5.22 4.48 13.43
C VAL A 38 -5.19 4.94 14.89
N VAL A 39 -5.52 6.21 15.16
CA VAL A 39 -5.58 6.74 16.53
C VAL A 39 -6.65 6.02 17.33
N ASN A 40 -7.85 5.87 16.79
CA ASN A 40 -8.94 5.15 17.44
C ASN A 40 -8.60 3.67 17.74
N MET A 41 -7.85 3.01 16.85
CA MET A 41 -7.31 1.67 17.02
C MET A 41 -6.30 1.60 18.18
N LEU A 42 -5.40 2.59 18.28
CA LEU A 42 -4.37 2.66 19.33
C LEU A 42 -4.95 3.02 20.71
N GLU A 43 -5.92 3.91 20.76
CA GLU A 43 -6.65 4.28 21.98
C GLU A 43 -7.56 3.15 22.49
N GLY A 44 -7.76 2.11 21.68
CA GLY A 44 -8.61 0.96 22.03
C GLY A 44 -10.10 1.21 21.86
N GLY A 45 -10.50 2.24 21.11
CA GLY A 45 -11.89 2.53 20.80
C GLY A 45 -12.51 1.55 19.78
N VAL A 46 -11.68 0.78 19.06
CA VAL A 46 -12.12 -0.30 18.18
C VAL A 46 -11.24 -1.55 18.35
N GLU A 47 -11.84 -2.72 18.17
CA GLU A 47 -11.09 -3.96 18.05
C GLU A 47 -10.39 -4.03 16.68
N ILE A 48 -9.16 -4.52 16.68
CA ILE A 48 -8.34 -4.59 15.47
C ILE A 48 -8.41 -6.01 14.89
N PRO A 49 -8.98 -6.19 13.68
CA PRO A 49 -8.97 -7.48 13.01
C PRO A 49 -7.54 -7.88 12.64
N ALA A 50 -7.32 -9.20 12.47
CA ALA A 50 -6.03 -9.71 12.03
C ALA A 50 -5.67 -9.12 10.65
N PRO A 51 -4.50 -8.49 10.50
CA PRO A 51 -4.08 -7.91 9.24
C PRO A 51 -3.73 -9.01 8.23
N SER A 52 -4.02 -8.77 6.95
CA SER A 52 -3.54 -9.64 5.86
C SER A 52 -2.01 -9.54 5.74
N ASN A 53 -1.39 -10.50 5.07
CA ASN A 53 0.05 -10.45 4.81
C ASN A 53 0.38 -9.19 3.99
N PRO A 54 1.19 -8.25 4.51
CA PRO A 54 1.46 -6.98 3.85
C PRO A 54 2.22 -7.14 2.53
N PHE A 55 2.83 -8.32 2.29
CA PHE A 55 3.60 -8.63 1.08
C PHE A 55 2.87 -9.58 0.12
N GLU A 56 1.62 -9.95 0.39
CA GLU A 56 0.80 -10.68 -0.58
C GLU A 56 0.33 -9.72 -1.68
N ALA A 57 1.20 -9.52 -2.66
CA ALA A 57 0.80 -8.98 -3.95
C ALA A 57 -0.11 -10.02 -4.62
N SER A 58 -1.44 -9.85 -4.42
CA SER A 58 -2.54 -10.45 -5.17
C SER A 58 -2.06 -11.38 -6.28
N SER A 59 -2.03 -12.68 -6.03
CA SER A 59 -1.97 -13.66 -7.11
C SER A 59 -3.07 -13.31 -8.10
N VAL A 60 -2.69 -13.19 -9.37
CA VAL A 60 -3.59 -12.93 -10.49
C VAL A 60 -4.73 -13.94 -10.44
N GLU A 61 -5.96 -13.47 -10.32
CA GLU A 61 -7.16 -14.28 -10.57
C GLU A 61 -7.09 -14.82 -12.01
N PRO A 62 -7.17 -16.14 -12.25
CA PRO A 62 -7.24 -16.68 -13.60
C PRO A 62 -8.63 -16.36 -14.18
N ASN A 63 -8.70 -15.29 -14.97
CA ASN A 63 -9.89 -14.91 -15.72
C ASN A 63 -10.35 -16.06 -16.63
N SER A 64 -11.44 -16.71 -16.24
CA SER A 64 -12.11 -17.75 -17.02
C SER A 64 -13.38 -17.18 -17.66
N ASN A 65 -13.22 -16.56 -18.83
CA ASN A 65 -14.32 -16.37 -19.77
C ASN A 65 -13.82 -16.54 -21.22
N THR A 66 -14.10 -17.75 -21.71
CA THR A 66 -13.99 -18.18 -23.10
C THR A 66 -14.98 -17.42 -24.00
N SER A 67 -14.41 -16.68 -24.97
CA SER A 67 -14.84 -16.39 -26.35
C SER A 67 -16.29 -15.97 -26.67
N THR A 68 -16.46 -14.83 -27.38
CA THR A 68 -17.02 -14.74 -28.75
C THR A 68 -16.91 -13.29 -29.29
N SER A 69 -16.49 -13.17 -30.55
CA SER A 69 -16.19 -11.97 -31.35
C SER A 69 -17.38 -11.04 -31.64
N ASN A 70 -17.10 -9.76 -31.98
CA ASN A 70 -17.46 -9.06 -33.23
C ASN A 70 -16.99 -7.58 -33.18
N ASP A 71 -16.32 -7.15 -34.25
CA ASP A 71 -15.64 -5.87 -34.46
C ASP A 71 -16.58 -4.63 -34.56
N THR A 72 -16.06 -3.41 -34.31
CA THR A 72 -15.86 -2.32 -35.33
C THR A 72 -15.61 -0.91 -34.72
N SER A 73 -14.43 -0.35 -35.06
CA SER A 73 -14.03 1.08 -35.21
C SER A 73 -13.98 2.02 -33.99
N SER A 74 -13.08 3.01 -33.87
CA SER A 74 -12.06 3.53 -34.77
C SER A 74 -10.89 4.07 -33.93
N CYS A 75 -9.70 3.82 -34.44
CA CYS A 75 -8.40 4.16 -33.89
C CYS A 75 -7.89 5.50 -34.48
N SER A 76 -6.94 6.11 -33.78
CA SER A 76 -5.96 7.02 -34.38
C SER A 76 -4.59 6.57 -33.89
N GLU A 77 -3.90 5.89 -34.79
CA GLU A 77 -2.59 5.27 -34.69
C GLU A 77 -1.49 6.33 -34.42
N SER A 78 -0.38 6.03 -33.74
CA SER A 78 0.66 5.17 -34.33
C SER A 78 1.64 4.59 -33.30
N SER A 79 1.81 3.28 -33.45
CA SER A 79 2.90 2.33 -33.17
C SER A 79 4.31 2.83 -32.81
N SER A 80 4.97 2.10 -31.90
CA SER A 80 6.19 1.34 -32.24
C SER A 80 6.44 0.19 -31.25
N LEU A 81 7.10 -0.84 -31.76
CA LEU A 81 7.10 -2.21 -31.26
C LEU A 81 8.01 -2.45 -30.04
N LEU A 82 7.56 -3.41 -29.23
CA LEU A 82 8.27 -4.21 -28.22
C LEU A 82 9.80 -4.04 -28.14
N ALA A 83 10.28 -3.47 -27.03
CA ALA A 83 11.60 -3.76 -26.48
C ALA A 83 11.44 -4.16 -25.01
N ARG A 84 11.62 -5.47 -24.77
CA ARG A 84 12.07 -6.13 -23.54
C ARG A 84 11.89 -5.36 -22.22
N SER A 85 11.04 -5.94 -21.38
CA SER A 85 11.08 -5.93 -19.92
C SER A 85 12.38 -5.41 -19.30
N ALA A 86 12.29 -4.24 -18.67
CA ALA A 86 13.22 -3.76 -17.65
C ALA A 86 12.47 -2.92 -16.60
N SER A 87 12.48 -3.41 -15.35
CA SER A 87 12.24 -2.67 -14.09
C SER A 87 10.85 -2.02 -13.92
N ILE A 88 9.90 -2.62 -13.22
CA ILE A 88 9.81 -2.69 -11.74
C ILE A 88 10.43 -1.44 -11.07
N TYR A 89 9.58 -0.63 -10.42
CA TYR A 89 9.89 0.60 -9.67
C TYR A 89 10.42 1.78 -10.50
N ALA A 90 9.56 2.41 -11.30
CA ALA A 90 9.77 3.81 -11.65
C ALA A 90 9.49 4.65 -10.39
N THR A 91 10.52 5.25 -9.80
CA THR A 91 10.31 6.30 -8.80
C THR A 91 9.60 7.46 -9.48
N PRO A 92 8.52 8.03 -8.90
CA PRO A 92 7.97 9.26 -9.43
C PRO A 92 9.06 10.34 -9.32
N VAL A 93 9.43 10.90 -10.48
CA VAL A 93 10.33 12.05 -10.54
C VAL A 93 9.64 13.22 -9.83
N MET A 94 10.04 13.49 -8.59
CA MET A 94 9.63 14.70 -7.88
C MET A 94 10.28 15.88 -8.58
N LYS A 95 9.48 16.85 -9.03
CA LYS A 95 10.01 18.11 -9.58
C LYS A 95 10.84 18.78 -8.50
N LYS A 96 12.07 19.18 -8.84
CA LYS A 96 12.94 19.95 -7.96
C LYS A 96 12.30 21.33 -7.76
N TYR A 97 11.65 21.55 -6.61
CA TYR A 97 11.20 22.89 -6.22
C TYR A 97 12.38 23.59 -5.57
N GLU A 98 12.85 24.69 -6.17
CA GLU A 98 13.82 25.57 -5.53
C GLU A 98 13.06 26.50 -4.58
N ILE A 99 13.37 26.41 -3.29
CA ILE A 99 12.80 27.29 -2.26
C ILE A 99 13.69 28.53 -2.21
N GLU A 100 13.22 29.63 -2.79
CA GLU A 100 13.83 30.94 -2.60
C GLU A 100 13.54 31.43 -1.17
N MET A 101 14.59 31.79 -0.42
CA MET A 101 14.41 32.40 0.89
C MET A 101 14.07 33.88 0.71
N VAL A 102 12.85 34.27 1.10
CA VAL A 102 12.44 35.67 1.15
C VAL A 102 13.07 36.33 2.38
N THR A 103 13.98 37.27 2.15
CA THR A 103 14.49 38.16 3.20
C THR A 103 13.41 39.18 3.55
N ILE A 104 12.87 39.07 4.75
CA ILE A 104 12.03 40.09 5.38
C ILE A 104 12.93 41.20 5.90
N TYR A 105 12.77 42.42 5.36
CA TYR A 105 13.43 43.64 5.82
C TYR A 105 12.77 44.17 7.11
#